data_AF-A0A4Q3IML9-F1
#
_entry.id   AF-A0A4Q3IML9-F1
#
_cell.length_a   1.000
_cell.length_b   1.000
_cell.length_c   1.000
_cell.angle_alpha   90.00
_cell.angle_beta   90.00
_cell.angle_gamma   90.00
#
_symmetry.space_group_name_H-M   'P 1'
#
loop_
_entity.id
_entity.type
_entity.pdbx_description
1 polymer ?
#
loop_
_entity_poly.entity_id
_entity_poly.type
_entity_poly.pdbx_seq_one_letter_code
_entity_poly.pdbx_strand_id
1 'polypeptide(L)' 'MLMTSDIPTMLRLHRAMFLAREVDRVEQALIKQGLAHFHVSGAGHESTALIADYLGKQDWLHLHYRDKALMLARGMP' A
#
# COMPACT_ATOMS: atom_id res chain seq x y z
N MET A 1 -18.52 -12.42 8.73
CA MET A 1 -18.51 -11.84 10.08
C MET A 1 -17.07 -11.41 10.34
N LEU A 2 -16.77 -10.11 10.26
CA LEU A 2 -15.43 -9.60 10.54
C LEU A 2 -15.14 -9.94 12.00
N MET A 3 -14.31 -10.97 12.24
CA MET A 3 -13.73 -11.15 13.56
C MET A 3 -13.00 -9.86 13.91
N THR A 4 -13.14 -9.39 15.13
CA THR A 4 -12.36 -8.26 15.63
C THR A 4 -10.88 -8.62 15.53
N SER A 5 -10.19 -8.04 14.54
CA SER A 5 -8.75 -8.15 14.40
C SER A 5 -8.07 -7.61 15.66
N ASP A 6 -7.00 -8.28 16.10
CA ASP A 6 -6.24 -7.82 17.25
C ASP A 6 -5.54 -6.48 16.98
N ILE A 7 -5.21 -5.75 18.06
CA ILE A 7 -4.53 -4.45 17.97
C ILE A 7 -3.22 -4.54 17.16
N PRO A 8 -2.36 -5.56 17.35
CA PRO A 8 -1.15 -5.72 16.54
C PRO A 8 -1.42 -5.79 15.03
N THR A 9 -2.43 -6.54 14.61
CA THR A 9 -2.81 -6.64 13.19
C THR A 9 -3.33 -5.32 12.66
N MET A 10 -4.21 -4.65 13.40
CA MET A 10 -4.74 -3.34 13.00
C MET A 10 -3.64 -2.29 12.86
N LEU A 11 -2.66 -2.28 13.77
CA LEU A 11 -1.50 -1.38 13.68
C LEU A 11 -0.61 -1.70 12.49
N ARG A 12 -0.34 -2.98 12.20
CA ARG A 12 0.43 -3.39 11.02
C ARG A 12 -0.25 -2.92 9.73
N LEU A 13 -1.54 -3.19 9.59
CA LEU A 13 -2.33 -2.78 8.42
C LEU A 13 -2.39 -1.26 8.28
N HIS A 14 -2.67 -0.55 9.38
CA HIS A 14 -2.70 0.92 9.37
C HIS A 14 -1.36 1.51 8.94
N ARG A 15 -0.23 0.96 9.41
CA ARG A 15 1.11 1.41 8.99
C ARG A 15 1.32 1.25 7.48
N ALA A 16 0.95 0.09 6.91
CA ALA A 16 1.08 -0.13 5.47
C ALA A 16 0.19 0.83 4.67
N MET A 17 -1.07 1.02 5.09
CA MET A 17 -2.01 1.95 4.45
C MET A 17 -1.52 3.40 4.53
N PHE A 18 -1.09 3.84 5.71
CA PHE A 18 -0.59 5.18 5.94
C PHE A 18 0.69 5.45 5.14
N LEU A 19 1.63 4.50 5.13
CA LEU A 19 2.86 4.61 4.34
C LEU A 19 2.55 4.72 2.85
N ALA A 20 1.63 3.92 2.32
CA ALA A 20 1.22 4.01 0.92
C ALA A 20 0.68 5.40 0.56
N ARG A 21 -0.11 6.00 1.46
CA ARG A 21 -0.63 7.37 1.31
C ARG A 21 0.47 8.42 1.37
N GLU A 22 1.42 8.30 2.30
CA GLU A 22 2.52 9.25 2.41
C GLU A 22 3.48 9.18 1.22
N VAL A 23 3.77 7.98 0.72
CA VAL A 23 4.53 7.79 -0.53
C VAL A 23 3.81 8.50 -1.68
N ASP A 24 2.50 8.30 -1.82
CA ASP A 24 1.70 8.98 -2.86
C ASP A 24 1.79 10.51 -2.74
N ARG A 25 1.74 11.04 -1.52
CA ARG A 25 1.85 12.48 -1.26
C ARG A 25 3.22 13.04 -1.63
N VAL A 26 4.29 12.30 -1.33
CA VAL A 26 5.66 12.68 -1.67
C VAL A 26 5.88 12.63 -3.19
N GLU A 27 5.44 11.57 -3.86
CA GLU A 27 5.50 11.45 -5.32
C GLU A 27 4.77 12.62 -6.01
N GLN A 28 3.57 12.96 -5.55
CA GLN A 28 2.84 14.15 -6.02
C GLN A 28 3.63 15.45 -5.84
N ALA A 29 4.30 15.61 -4.69
CA ALA A 29 5.11 16.80 -4.43
C ALA A 29 6.33 16.87 -5.35
N LEU A 30 6.99 15.74 -5.62
CA LEU A 30 8.12 15.66 -6.55
C LEU A 30 7.72 16.05 -7.98
N ILE A 31 6.55 15.60 -8.45
CA ILE A 31 6.01 16.04 -9.76
C ILE A 31 5.75 17.53 -9.78
N LYS A 32 5.13 18.09 -8.74
CA LYS A 32 4.87 19.54 -8.66
C LYS A 32 6.15 20.37 -8.64
N GLN A 33 7.25 19.82 -8.16
CA GLN A 33 8.57 20.46 -8.14
C GLN A 33 9.36 20.24 -9.45
N GLY A 34 8.85 19.45 -10.39
CA GLY A 34 9.57 19.09 -11.61
C GLY A 34 10.74 18.11 -11.39
N LEU A 35 10.79 17.44 -10.23
CA LEU A 35 11.85 16.49 -9.86
C LEU A 35 11.54 15.04 -10.28
N ALA A 36 10.34 14.79 -10.81
CA ALA A 36 9.93 13.51 -11.39
C ALA A 36 9.07 13.74 -12.64
N HIS A 37 8.93 12.71 -13.48
CA HIS A 37 8.31 12.83 -14.80
C HIS A 37 6.81 12.50 -14.84
N PHE A 38 6.36 11.53 -14.03
CA PHE A 38 4.96 11.14 -13.96
C PHE A 38 4.59 10.64 -12.55
N HIS A 39 3.32 10.80 -12.18
CA HIS A 39 2.74 10.24 -10.96
C HIS A 39 1.37 9.67 -11.27
N VAL A 40 1.08 8.50 -10.72
CA VAL A 40 -0.26 7.90 -10.77
C VAL A 40 -0.68 7.56 -9.35
N SER A 41 -1.74 8.23 -8.88
CA SER A 41 -2.14 8.12 -7.49
C SER A 41 -2.78 6.78 -7.15
N GLY A 42 -2.34 6.16 -6.05
CA GLY A 42 -2.98 5.01 -5.41
C GLY A 42 -4.08 5.38 -4.41
N ALA A 43 -4.48 6.65 -4.36
CA ALA A 43 -5.48 7.14 -3.41
C ALA A 43 -6.80 6.36 -3.47
N GLY A 44 -7.28 5.91 -2.30
CA GLY A 44 -8.53 5.14 -2.17
C GLY A 44 -8.32 3.62 -2.26
N HIS A 45 -7.11 3.16 -2.58
CA HIS A 45 -6.77 1.74 -2.74
C HIS A 45 -5.87 1.22 -1.61
N GLU A 46 -5.70 1.97 -0.52
CA GLU A 46 -4.80 1.60 0.57
C GLU A 46 -5.20 0.28 1.24
N SER A 47 -6.49 -0.02 1.31
CA SER A 47 -7.01 -1.27 1.89
C SER A 47 -6.56 -2.54 1.14
N THR A 48 -5.95 -2.43 -0.05
CA THR A 48 -5.29 -3.56 -0.72
C THR A 48 -4.17 -4.17 0.13
N ALA A 49 -3.61 -3.43 1.09
CA ALA A 49 -2.69 -3.96 2.10
C ALA A 49 -3.25 -5.18 2.86
N LEU A 50 -4.58 -5.26 3.05
CA LEU A 50 -5.22 -6.37 3.76
C LEU A 50 -5.08 -7.70 3.01
N ILE A 51 -4.96 -7.66 1.68
CA ILE A 51 -4.85 -8.86 0.85
C ILE A 51 -3.59 -9.65 1.21
N ALA A 52 -2.54 -8.99 1.72
CA ALA A 52 -1.30 -9.63 2.15
C ALA A 52 -1.52 -10.74 3.19
N ASP A 53 -2.50 -10.59 4.08
CA ASP A 53 -2.80 -11.56 5.14
C ASP A 53 -3.45 -12.85 4.60
N TYR A 54 -3.92 -12.84 3.35
CA TYR A 54 -4.59 -13.96 2.69
C TYR A 54 -3.73 -14.62 1.60
N LEU A 55 -2.47 -14.21 1.47
CA LEU A 55 -1.56 -14.68 0.42
C LEU A 55 -0.37 -15.43 1.03
N GLY A 56 -0.15 -16.65 0.56
CA GLY A 56 1.02 -17.48 0.87
C GLY A 56 2.28 -17.06 0.12
N LYS A 57 3.38 -17.81 0.34
CA LYS A 57 4.67 -17.56 -0.33
C LYS A 57 4.67 -17.96 -1.81
N GLN A 58 3.81 -18.90 -2.16
CA GLN A 58 3.65 -19.48 -3.50
C GLN A 58 2.72 -18.66 -4.41
N ASP A 59 2.01 -17.68 -3.85
CA ASP A 59 1.04 -16.88 -4.58
C ASP A 59 1.77 -15.74 -5.32
N TRP A 60 1.92 -15.92 -6.63
CA TRP A 60 2.52 -14.91 -7.50
C TRP A 60 1.55 -13.75 -7.73
N LEU A 61 2.06 -12.53 -7.65
CA LEU A 61 1.27 -11.31 -7.82
C LEU A 61 1.49 -10.71 -9.21
N HIS A 62 0.40 -10.52 -9.95
CA HIS A 62 0.38 -9.71 -11.16
C HIS A 62 -0.20 -8.32 -10.82
N LEU A 63 0.69 -7.42 -10.40
CA LEU A 63 0.32 -6.13 -9.82
C LEU A 63 -0.05 -5.10 -10.90
N HIS A 64 -0.97 -4.22 -10.53
CA HIS A 64 -1.34 -3.02 -11.28
C HIS A 64 -0.77 -1.77 -10.59
N TYR A 65 -0.79 -0.62 -11.27
CA TYR A 65 -0.20 0.62 -10.78
C TYR A 65 -0.79 1.14 -9.45
N ARG A 66 -1.94 0.59 -9.00
CA ARG A 66 -2.61 0.97 -7.74
C ARG A 66 -2.28 0.06 -6.55
N ASP A 67 -1.52 -1.01 -6.74
CA ASP A 67 -1.33 -2.04 -5.71
C ASP A 67 -0.17 -1.74 -4.75
N LYS A 68 0.27 -0.48 -4.69
CA LYS A 68 1.38 -0.01 -3.85
C LYS A 68 1.23 -0.43 -2.38
N ALA A 69 0.02 -0.33 -1.82
CA ALA A 69 -0.21 -0.69 -0.42
C ALA A 69 -0.06 -2.20 -0.16
N LEU A 70 -0.44 -3.05 -1.12
CA LEU A 70 -0.16 -4.49 -1.08
C LEU A 70 1.34 -4.77 -1.14
N MET A 71 2.08 -4.08 -2.02
CA MET A 71 3.54 -4.23 -2.11
C MET A 71 4.23 -3.87 -0.79
N LEU A 72 3.87 -2.73 -0.20
CA LEU A 72 4.39 -2.29 1.10
C LEU A 72 4.02 -3.26 2.22
N ALA A 73 2.79 -3.75 2.27
CA ALA A 73 2.36 -4.75 3.26
C ALA A 73 3.13 -6.08 3.13
N ARG A 74 3.61 -6.42 1.93
CA ARG A 74 4.45 -7.59 1.66
C ARG A 74 5.95 -7.34 1.88
N GLY A 75 6.33 -6.16 2.38
CA GLY A 75 7.70 -5.85 2.79
C GLY A 75 8.58 -5.31 1.66
N MET A 76 8.00 -4.80 0.57
CA MET A 76 8.77 -4.00 -0.39
C MET A 76 9.33 -2.76 0.31
N PRO A 77 10.64 -2.48 0.19
CA PRO A 77 11.29 -1.34 0.83
C PRO A 77 10.84 0.01 0.25
#